data_AF-A0A2V8XPS5-F1
#
_entry.id   AF-A0A2V8XPS5-F1
#
_cell.length_a   1.000
_cell.length_b   1.000
_cell.length_c   1.000
_cell.angle_alpha   90.00
_cell.angle_beta   90.00
_cell.angle_gamma   90.00
#
_symmetry.space_group_name_H-M   'P 1'
#
loop_
_entity.id
_entity.type
_entity.pdbx_description
1 polymer ?
#
loop_
_entity_poly.entity_id
_entity_poly.type
_entity_poly.pdbx_seq_one_letter_code
_entity_poly.pdbx_strand_id
1 'polypeptide(L)'
;MGKLVGLLGLATMIGLAYLFSTERKAIRLKTVLWGLGLQVSFAFFVLRFDIGRRIFQAAGAAVNRLLSFSYVGSEFVFGEIGKKTS
;
A
#
# COMPACT_ATOMS: atom_id res chain seq x y z
N MET A 1 15.21 16.40 6.36
CA MET A 1 15.17 16.22 4.89
C MET A 1 14.01 15.32 4.42
N GLY A 2 13.82 14.09 4.94
CA GLY A 2 12.79 13.15 4.41
C GLY A 2 11.30 13.52 4.55
N LYS A 3 10.92 14.35 5.54
CA LYS A 3 9.50 14.73 5.75
C LYS A 3 8.94 15.60 4.62
N LEU A 4 9.78 16.44 4.02
CA LEU A 4 9.39 17.32 2.91
C LEU A 4 9.12 16.53 1.63
N VAL A 5 9.83 15.42 1.42
CA VAL A 5 9.65 14.56 0.25
C VAL A 5 8.27 13.91 0.23
N GLY A 6 7.78 13.45 1.38
CA GLY A 6 6.43 12.88 1.48
C GLY A 6 5.33 13.91 1.18
N LEU A 7 5.47 15.14 1.68
CA LEU A 7 4.53 16.22 1.41
C LEU A 7 4.57 16.64 -0.07
N LEU A 8 5.78 16.74 -0.64
CA LEU A 8 5.99 17.07 -2.05
C LEU A 8 5.36 16.00 -2.96
N GLY A 9 5.58 14.71 -2.66
CA GLY A 9 4.99 13.61 -3.40
C GLY A 9 3.46 13.63 -3.38
N LEU A 10 2.84 13.95 -2.24
CA LEU A 10 1.39 14.10 -2.15
C LEU A 10 0.89 15.27 -3.02
N ALA A 11 1.55 16.41 -2.93
CA ALA A 11 1.21 17.59 -3.73
C ALA A 11 1.35 17.31 -5.24
N THR A 12 2.42 16.62 -5.65
CA THR A 12 2.64 16.20 -7.04
C THR A 12 1.54 15.25 -7.51
N MET A 13 1.15 14.25 -6.70
CA MET A 13 0.07 13.31 -7.06
C MET A 13 -1.27 14.01 -7.25
N ILE A 14 -1.63 14.92 -6.34
CA ILE A 14 -2.87 15.72 -6.46
C ILE A 14 -2.80 16.62 -7.71
N GLY A 15 -1.65 17.25 -7.96
CA GLY A 15 -1.42 18.10 -9.13
C GLY A 15 -1.54 17.33 -10.44
N LEU A 16 -0.95 16.13 -10.53
CA LEU A 16 -1.07 15.26 -11.70
C LEU A 16 -2.50 14.76 -11.90
N ALA A 17 -3.19 14.34 -10.82
CA ALA A 17 -4.58 13.93 -10.88
C ALA A 17 -5.49 15.06 -11.40
N TYR A 18 -5.22 16.30 -10.99
CA TYR A 18 -5.94 17.48 -11.50
C TYR A 18 -5.61 17.78 -12.97
N LEU A 19 -4.33 17.69 -13.35
CA LEU A 19 -3.86 17.98 -14.72
C LEU A 19 -4.49 17.02 -15.74
N PHE A 20 -4.52 15.72 -15.42
CA PHE A 20 -5.08 14.66 -16.24
C PHE A 20 -6.59 14.45 -16.08
N SER A 21 -7.24 15.19 -15.19
CA SER A 21 -8.70 15.08 -15.01
C SER A 21 -9.43 15.66 -16.22
N THR A 22 -10.22 14.82 -16.88
CA THR A 22 -11.10 15.20 -18.00
C THR A 22 -12.10 16.29 -17.59
N GLU A 23 -12.71 16.18 -16.41
CA GLU A 23 -13.75 17.10 -15.94
C GLU A 23 -13.37 17.74 -14.60
N ARG A 24 -12.53 18.77 -14.65
CA ARG A 24 -11.97 19.46 -13.46
C ARG A 24 -13.03 20.05 -12.52
N LYS A 25 -14.19 20.43 -13.07
CA LYS A 25 -15.32 20.98 -12.29
C LYS A 25 -16.12 19.91 -11.54
N ALA A 26 -16.04 18.65 -11.98
CA ALA A 26 -16.70 17.53 -11.33
C ALA A 26 -15.91 16.99 -10.12
N ILE A 27 -14.68 17.49 -9.90
CA ILE A 27 -13.84 17.08 -8.76
C ILE A 27 -14.48 17.59 -7.46
N ARG A 28 -15.06 16.67 -6.71
CA ARG A 28 -15.64 16.96 -5.39
C ARG A 28 -14.53 17.01 -4.34
N LEU A 29 -14.13 18.23 -3.97
CA LEU A 29 -13.14 18.49 -2.91
C LEU A 29 -13.45 17.75 -1.60
N LYS A 30 -14.73 17.62 -1.23
CA LYS A 30 -15.16 16.84 -0.07
C LYS A 30 -14.70 15.37 -0.15
N THR A 31 -14.84 14.74 -1.31
CA THR A 31 -14.40 13.34 -1.52
C THR A 31 -12.88 13.22 -1.48
N VAL A 32 -12.17 14.18 -2.09
CA VAL A 32 -10.69 14.20 -2.08
C VAL A 32 -10.17 14.36 -0.66
N LEU A 33 -10.69 15.32 0.11
CA LEU A 33 -10.30 15.54 1.51
C LEU A 33 -10.62 14.33 2.40
N TRP A 34 -11.75 13.66 2.18
CA TRP A 34 -12.07 12.41 2.88
C TRP A 34 -11.06 11.30 2.55
N GLY A 35 -10.71 11.12 1.27
CA GLY A 35 -9.70 10.14 0.86
C GLY A 35 -8.34 10.42 1.47
N LEU A 36 -7.89 11.68 1.44
CA LEU A 36 -6.63 12.11 2.05
C LEU A 36 -6.65 11.92 3.57
N GLY A 37 -7.76 12.28 4.23
CA GLY A 37 -7.94 12.08 5.66
C GLY A 37 -7.89 10.61 6.03
N LEU A 38 -8.55 9.74 5.26
CA LEU A 38 -8.50 8.28 5.46
C LEU A 38 -7.08 7.75 5.28
N GLN A 39 -6.37 8.19 4.24
CA GLN A 39 -5.00 7.77 3.96
C GLN A 39 -4.05 8.12 5.11
N VAL A 40 -4.11 9.35 5.62
CA VAL A 40 -3.28 9.78 6.75
C VAL A 40 -3.69 9.07 8.05
N SER A 41 -4.99 8.95 8.30
CA SER A 41 -5.52 8.26 9.48
C SER A 41 -5.08 6.80 9.50
N PHE A 42 -5.16 6.11 8.36
CA PHE A 42 -4.72 4.74 8.22
C PHE A 42 -3.21 4.60 8.39
N ALA A 43 -2.42 5.46 7.75
CA ALA A 43 -0.97 5.47 7.92
C ALA A 43 -0.57 5.66 9.39
N PHE A 44 -1.22 6.58 10.10
CA PHE A 44 -0.97 6.79 11.52
C PHE A 44 -1.45 5.61 12.37
N PHE A 45 -2.63 5.05 12.07
CA PHE A 45 -3.15 3.85 12.73
C PHE A 45 -2.16 2.69 12.67
N VAL A 46 -1.64 2.39 11.47
CA VAL A 46 -0.73 1.27 11.24
C VAL A 46 0.68 1.54 11.79
N LEU A 47 1.20 2.75 11.62
CA LEU A 47 2.59 3.06 11.99
C LEU A 47 2.75 3.43 13.47
N ARG A 48 1.76 4.06 14.09
CA ARG A 48 1.88 4.59 15.47
C ARG A 48 1.30 3.66 16.53
N PHE A 49 0.19 2.98 16.27
CA PHE A 49 -0.46 2.14 17.27
C PHE A 49 0.10 0.71 17.25
N ASP A 50 0.40 0.17 18.43
CA ASP A 50 0.92 -1.20 18.57
C ASP A 50 -0.06 -2.26 18.06
N ILE A 51 -1.37 -2.02 18.22
CA ILE A 51 -2.42 -2.89 17.70
C ILE A 51 -2.36 -2.95 16.16
N GLY A 52 -2.22 -1.79 15.51
CA GLY A 52 -2.11 -1.71 14.05
C GLY A 52 -0.90 -2.50 13.53
N ARG A 53 0.25 -2.37 14.19
CA ARG A 53 1.46 -3.14 13.86
C ARG A 53 1.25 -4.64 14.02
N ARG A 54 0.65 -5.09 15.12
CA ARG A 54 0.40 -6.52 15.39
C ARG A 54 -0.54 -7.14 14.36
N ILE A 55 -1.62 -6.44 13.98
CA ILE A 55 -2.55 -6.91 12.96
C ILE A 55 -1.83 -7.08 11.61
N PHE A 56 -1.03 -6.10 11.20
CA PHE A 56 -0.29 -6.17 9.95
C PHE A 56 0.81 -7.26 9.96
N GLN A 57 1.47 -7.49 11.09
CA GLN A 57 2.40 -8.59 11.25
C GLN A 57 1.70 -9.95 11.12
N ALA A 58 0.53 -10.12 11.74
CA ALA A 58 -0.27 -11.34 11.63
C ALA A 58 -0.74 -11.57 10.18
N ALA A 59 -1.21 -10.52 9.50
CA ALA A 59 -1.58 -10.59 8.08
C ALA A 59 -0.37 -10.98 7.20
N GLY A 60 0.79 -10.37 7.44
CA GLY A 60 2.04 -10.71 6.75
C GLY A 60 2.46 -12.17 6.97
N ALA A 61 2.33 -12.68 8.19
CA ALA A 61 2.60 -14.08 8.50
C ALA A 61 1.63 -15.03 7.78
N ALA A 62 0.34 -14.67 7.71
CA ALA A 62 -0.65 -15.45 6.97
C ALA A 62 -0.36 -15.48 5.46
N VAL A 63 -0.02 -14.34 4.86
CA VAL A 63 0.38 -14.27 3.44
C VAL A 63 1.64 -15.07 3.19
N ASN A 64 2.66 -14.97 4.05
CA ASN A 64 3.89 -15.74 3.91
C ASN A 64 3.64 -17.25 4.02
N ARG A 65 2.68 -17.66 4.86
CA ARG A 65 2.24 -19.06 4.94
C ARG A 65 1.57 -19.51 3.64
N LEU A 66 0.69 -18.71 3.05
CA LEU A 66 0.12 -19.00 1.73
C LEU A 66 1.20 -19.10 0.64
N LEU A 67 2.17 -18.19 0.64
CA LEU A 67 3.29 -18.24 -0.29
C LEU A 67 4.11 -19.51 -0.13
N SER A 68 4.31 -20.00 1.11
CA SER A 68 5.02 -21.26 1.34
C SER A 68 4.36 -22.45 0.64
N PHE A 69 3.03 -22.52 0.63
CA PHE A 69 2.31 -23.55 -0.13
C PHE A 69 2.44 -23.35 -1.64
N SER A 70 2.43 -22.09 -2.10
CA SER A 70 2.65 -21.78 -3.52
C SER A 70 4.04 -22.17 -4.00
N TYR A 71 5.08 -22.01 -3.18
CA TYR A 71 6.44 -22.45 -3.51
C TYR A 71 6.54 -23.97 -3.63
N VAL A 72 5.88 -24.73 -2.74
CA VAL A 72 5.83 -26.20 -2.85
C VAL A 72 5.15 -26.63 -4.16
N GLY A 73 4.05 -25.98 -4.55
CA GLY A 73 3.40 -26.24 -5.83
C GLY A 73 4.26 -25.83 -7.03
N SER A 74 4.97 -24.71 -6.94
CA SER A 74 5.86 -24.23 -8.00
C SER A 74 7.07 -25.15 -8.17
N GLU A 75 7.66 -25.65 -7.09
CA GLU A 75 8.73 -26.66 -7.12
C GLU A 75 8.24 -27.98 -7.72
N PHE A 76 7.00 -28.40 -7.42
CA PHE A 76 6.43 -29.60 -8.05
C PHE A 76 6.28 -29.46 -9.57
N VAL A 77 5.84 -28.29 -10.05
CA VAL A 77 5.60 -28.07 -11.49
C VAL A 77 6.89 -27.76 -12.26
N PHE A 78 7.79 -26.97 -11.67
CA PHE A 78 8.94 -26.39 -12.36
C PHE A 78 10.29 -26.90 -11.84
N GLY A 79 10.34 -27.74 -10.81
CA GLY A 79 11.58 -28.25 -10.23
C GLY A 79 12.42 -27.14 -9.57
N GLU A 80 13.74 -27.15 -9.78
CA GLU A 80 14.68 -26.26 -9.08
C GLU A 80 14.45 -24.76 -9.33
N ILE A 81 13.94 -24.37 -10.50
CA ILE A 81 13.64 -22.96 -10.83
C ILE A 81 12.39 -22.43 -10.12
N GLY A 82 11.55 -23.31 -9.56
CA GLY A 82 10.35 -22.95 -8.79
C GLY A 82 10.59 -22.82 -7.28
N LYS A 83 11.81 -23.11 -6.82
CA LYS A 83 12.17 -23.02 -5.40
C LYS A 83 12.15 -21.57 -4.92
N LYS A 84 11.80 -21.39 -3.66
CA LYS A 84 11.94 -20.10 -2.96
C LYS A 84 13.43 -19.74 -2.86
N THR A 85 13.91 -18.89 -3.76
CA THR A 85 15.23 -18.25 -3.61
C THR A 85 15.19 -17.36 -2.37
N SER A 86 16.01 -17.69 -1.35
CA SER A 86 16.29 -16.78 -0.23
C SER A 86 17.18 -15.62 -0.67
#